data_AF-A0A0Q6Z2D6-F1
#
_entry.id   AF-A0A0Q6Z2D6-F1
#
_cell.length_a   1.000
_cell.length_b   1.000
_cell.length_c   1.000
_cell.angle_alpha   90.00
_cell.angle_beta   90.00
_cell.angle_gamma   90.00
#
_symmetry.space_group_name_H-M   'P 1'
#
loop_
_entity.id
_entity.type
_entity.pdbx_description
1 polymer ?
#
loop_
_entity_poly.entity_id
_entity_poly.type
_entity_poly.pdbx_seq_one_letter_code
_entity_poly.pdbx_strand_id
1 'polypeptide(L)'
;MKIFSALVLLALSAPAYASETTTFVSSLKNWAYECEIIGATALANADTALQKHGANSYEVALSKSKIIEAPKICIEDKMESGNASVDQEIRRHPQLRAAIGETYSKWITYLFWLVPPHPLGTVSLEKTAFEMSAIRLQAQIDSL
;
A
#
# COMPACT_ATOMS: atom_id res chain seq x y z
N MET A 1 29.96 -56.99 -2.92
CA MET A 1 28.64 -56.44 -2.54
C MET A 1 28.48 -55.12 -3.29
N LYS A 2 27.45 -54.98 -4.12
CA LYS A 2 27.06 -53.72 -4.79
C LYS A 2 26.72 -52.68 -3.71
N ILE A 3 26.91 -51.38 -3.92
CA ILE A 3 25.88 -50.46 -4.45
C ILE A 3 26.54 -49.10 -4.74
N PHE A 4 26.15 -48.51 -5.87
CA PHE A 4 26.37 -47.14 -6.32
C PHE A 4 25.87 -46.10 -5.31
N SER A 5 26.61 -45.00 -5.13
CA SER A 5 25.99 -43.72 -4.74
C SER A 5 26.47 -42.62 -5.69
N ALA A 6 25.67 -42.47 -6.73
CA ALA A 6 25.57 -41.25 -7.52
C ALA A 6 24.68 -40.23 -6.78
N LEU A 7 24.83 -38.94 -7.16
CA LEU A 7 23.99 -37.80 -6.80
C LEU A 7 24.10 -37.35 -5.33
N VAL A 8 24.11 -36.05 -5.00
CA VAL A 8 23.29 -34.97 -5.55
C VAL A 8 24.09 -33.66 -5.56
N LEU A 9 24.28 -33.10 -6.75
CA LEU A 9 24.51 -31.67 -6.95
C LEU A 9 23.25 -30.93 -6.47
N LEU A 10 23.22 -30.51 -5.21
CA LEU A 10 22.29 -29.50 -4.73
C LEU A 10 22.83 -28.14 -5.19
N ALA A 11 22.71 -27.90 -6.49
CA ALA A 11 22.51 -26.55 -6.99
C ALA A 11 21.20 -26.07 -6.36
N LEU A 12 21.29 -25.42 -5.20
CA LEU A 12 20.20 -24.61 -4.69
C LEU A 12 19.93 -23.58 -5.76
N SER A 13 18.88 -23.86 -6.53
CA SER A 13 18.06 -22.89 -7.22
C SER A 13 17.66 -21.85 -6.19
N ALA A 14 18.52 -20.84 -6.00
CA ALA A 14 18.04 -19.56 -5.55
C ALA A 14 16.90 -19.21 -6.51
N PRO A 15 15.67 -18.98 -6.04
CA PRO A 15 14.72 -18.30 -6.88
C PRO A 15 15.44 -17.03 -7.31
N ALA A 16 15.66 -16.90 -8.62
CA ALA A 16 15.97 -15.61 -9.18
C ALA A 16 14.88 -14.70 -8.62
N TYR A 17 15.27 -13.78 -7.73
CA TYR A 17 14.50 -12.57 -7.54
C TYR A 17 14.52 -11.94 -8.92
N ALA A 18 13.53 -12.31 -9.74
CA ALA A 18 13.07 -11.45 -10.79
C ALA A 18 12.96 -10.11 -10.11
N SER A 19 13.75 -9.14 -10.58
CA SER A 19 13.46 -7.75 -10.31
C SER A 19 12.02 -7.56 -10.78
N GLU A 20 11.04 -7.77 -9.89
CA GLU A 20 9.68 -7.35 -10.13
C GLU A 20 9.82 -5.87 -10.37
N THR A 21 9.81 -5.48 -11.64
CA THR A 21 9.57 -4.10 -12.01
C THR A 21 8.25 -3.77 -11.36
N THR A 22 8.30 -3.03 -10.25
CA THR A 22 7.12 -2.72 -9.44
C THR A 22 6.06 -2.19 -10.38
N THR A 23 4.98 -2.96 -10.58
CA THR A 23 3.93 -2.59 -11.54
C THR A 23 3.20 -1.36 -11.01
N PHE A 24 2.58 -0.58 -11.90
CA PHE A 24 1.78 0.57 -11.49
C PHE A 24 0.76 0.19 -10.40
N VAL A 25 0.03 -0.91 -10.59
CA VAL A 25 -0.94 -1.42 -9.61
C VAL A 25 -0.28 -1.81 -8.28
N SER A 26 0.88 -2.48 -8.33
CA SER A 26 1.64 -2.84 -7.13
C SER A 26 2.08 -1.61 -6.34
N SER A 27 2.58 -0.58 -7.03
CA SER A 27 2.97 0.69 -6.42
C SER A 27 1.79 1.35 -5.68
N LEU A 28 0.61 1.45 -6.32
CA LEU A 28 -0.57 2.02 -5.68
C LEU A 28 -0.95 1.26 -4.39
N LYS A 29 -0.93 -0.07 -4.44
CA LYS A 29 -1.25 -0.92 -3.28
C LYS A 29 -0.24 -0.70 -2.15
N ASN A 30 1.06 -0.72 -2.47
CA ASN A 30 2.12 -0.53 -1.47
C ASN A 30 2.05 0.83 -0.81
N TRP A 31 1.84 1.90 -1.58
CA TRP A 31 1.70 3.25 -1.04
C TRP A 31 0.48 3.42 -0.13
N ALA A 32 -0.66 2.84 -0.51
CA ALA A 32 -1.85 2.88 0.35
C ALA A 32 -1.62 2.09 1.66
N TYR A 33 -0.95 0.94 1.56
CA TYR A 33 -0.59 0.12 2.71
C TYR A 33 0.40 0.81 3.66
N GLU A 34 1.40 1.51 3.13
CA GLU A 34 2.33 2.33 3.90
C GLU A 34 1.59 3.39 4.73
N CYS A 35 0.66 4.13 4.10
CA CYS A 35 -0.11 5.14 4.81
C CYS A 35 -1.10 4.54 5.83
N GLU A 36 -1.68 3.36 5.53
CA GLU A 36 -2.51 2.61 6.48
C GLU A 36 -1.72 2.21 7.73
N ILE A 37 -0.49 1.70 7.57
CA ILE A 37 0.39 1.36 8.71
C ILE A 37 0.71 2.60 9.53
N ILE A 38 1.04 3.72 8.90
CA ILE A 38 1.38 4.97 9.59
C ILE A 38 0.19 5.44 10.44
N GLY A 39 -1.01 5.47 9.86
CA GLY A 39 -2.23 5.85 10.58
C GLY A 39 -2.55 4.91 11.75
N ALA A 40 -2.49 3.59 11.52
CA ALA A 40 -2.73 2.60 12.56
C ALA A 40 -1.70 2.67 13.70
N THR A 41 -0.43 2.93 13.36
CA THR A 41 0.65 3.09 14.34
C THR A 41 0.45 4.36 15.17
N ALA A 42 0.04 5.47 14.55
CA ALA A 42 -0.26 6.71 15.26
C ALA A 42 -1.42 6.53 16.26
N LEU A 43 -2.46 5.80 15.85
CA LEU A 43 -3.58 5.44 16.73
C LEU A 43 -3.12 4.60 17.93
N ALA A 44 -2.37 3.52 17.68
CA ALA A 44 -1.87 2.64 18.74
C ALA A 44 -0.95 3.38 19.74
N ASN A 45 -0.14 4.32 19.24
CA ASN A 45 0.70 5.17 20.10
C ASN A 45 -0.13 6.09 20.98
N ALA A 46 -1.23 6.66 20.46
CA ALA A 46 -2.11 7.50 21.25
C ALA A 46 -2.88 6.72 22.33
N ASP A 47 -3.35 5.52 22.01
CA ASP A 47 -3.97 4.62 22.99
C ASP A 47 -2.98 4.24 24.10
N THR A 48 -1.73 3.97 23.72
CA THR A 48 -0.64 3.69 24.68
C THR A 48 -0.35 4.90 25.57
N ALA A 49 -0.29 6.10 25.00
CA ALA A 49 -0.06 7.32 25.77
C ALA A 49 -1.20 7.58 26.76
N LEU A 50 -2.45 7.37 26.33
CA LEU A 50 -3.63 7.51 27.18
C LEU A 50 -3.58 6.57 28.38
N GLN A 51 -3.21 5.30 28.17
CA GLN A 51 -3.07 4.30 29.23
C GLN A 51 -1.95 4.63 30.22
N LYS A 52 -0.86 5.26 29.77
CA LYS A 52 0.33 5.50 30.60
C LYS A 52 0.32 6.82 31.37
N HIS A 53 -0.21 7.89 30.77
CA HIS A 53 -0.01 9.25 31.28
C HIS A 53 -1.31 9.96 31.68
N GLY A 54 -2.48 9.38 31.37
CA GLY A 54 -3.79 9.97 31.65
C GLY A 54 -4.19 11.05 30.63
N ALA A 55 -5.50 11.27 30.49
CA ALA A 55 -6.08 12.01 29.36
C ALA A 55 -5.61 13.46 29.18
N ASN A 56 -5.11 14.10 30.25
CA ASN A 56 -4.70 15.50 30.27
C ASN A 56 -3.17 15.70 30.16
N SER A 57 -2.42 14.64 29.88
CA SER A 57 -0.96 14.74 29.76
C SER A 57 -0.54 15.39 28.43
N TYR A 58 0.65 15.99 28.42
CA TYR A 58 1.26 16.52 27.20
C TYR A 58 1.48 15.43 26.15
N GLU A 59 1.87 14.23 26.57
CA GLU A 59 2.10 13.07 25.71
C GLU A 59 0.81 12.63 24.99
N VAL A 60 -0.33 12.69 25.68
CA VAL A 60 -1.63 12.40 25.06
C VAL A 60 -2.02 13.47 24.06
N ALA A 61 -1.83 14.75 24.39
CA ALA A 61 -2.10 15.85 23.46
C ALA A 61 -1.24 15.75 22.19
N LEU A 62 0.06 15.48 22.35
CA LEU A 62 0.99 15.28 21.26
C LEU A 62 0.66 14.04 20.41
N SER A 63 0.26 12.93 21.06
CA SER A 63 -0.09 11.73 20.31
C SER A 63 -1.38 11.92 19.52
N LYS A 64 -2.38 12.63 20.09
CA LYS A 64 -3.63 12.97 19.40
C LYS A 64 -3.44 13.84 18.16
N SER A 65 -2.47 14.76 18.15
CA SER A 65 -2.19 15.55 16.93
C SER A 65 -1.61 14.67 15.81
N LYS A 66 -0.71 13.74 16.17
CA LYS A 66 -0.04 12.84 15.23
C LYS A 66 -0.97 11.85 14.54
N ILE A 67 -2.08 11.49 15.19
CA ILE A 67 -3.11 10.59 14.67
C ILE A 67 -3.58 11.01 13.26
N ILE A 68 -3.71 12.31 13.00
CA ILE A 68 -4.18 12.84 11.71
C ILE A 68 -3.00 13.33 10.87
N GLU A 69 -2.04 14.00 11.51
CA GLU A 69 -0.94 14.65 10.80
C GLU A 69 -0.03 13.65 10.06
N ALA A 70 0.33 12.54 10.71
CA ALA A 70 1.22 11.54 10.12
C ALA A 70 0.64 10.86 8.87
N PRO A 71 -0.59 10.29 8.89
CA PRO A 71 -1.17 9.71 7.68
C PRO A 71 -1.41 10.76 6.59
N LYS A 72 -1.81 11.99 6.96
CA LYS A 72 -1.99 13.08 5.99
C LYS A 72 -0.70 13.38 5.21
N ILE A 73 0.44 13.51 5.91
CA ILE A 73 1.74 13.74 5.26
C ILE A 73 2.10 12.60 4.32
N CYS A 74 1.86 11.34 4.74
CA CYS A 74 2.07 10.19 3.87
C CYS A 74 1.21 10.28 2.60
N ILE A 75 -0.08 10.57 2.75
CA ILE A 75 -1.03 10.66 1.65
C ILE A 75 -0.61 11.74 0.65
N GLU A 76 -0.21 12.92 1.13
CA GLU A 76 0.25 14.03 0.28
C GLU A 76 1.49 13.63 -0.54
N ASP A 77 2.50 13.02 0.09
CA ASP A 77 3.70 12.47 -0.58
C ASP A 77 3.35 11.41 -1.63
N LYS A 78 2.49 10.46 -1.28
CA LYS A 78 2.10 9.38 -2.21
C LYS A 78 1.26 9.91 -3.35
N MET A 79 0.37 10.87 -3.13
CA MET A 79 -0.43 11.47 -4.20
C MET A 79 0.43 12.14 -5.26
N GLU A 80 1.50 12.84 -4.87
CA GLU A 80 2.48 13.40 -5.80
C GLU A 80 3.15 12.30 -6.64
N SER A 81 3.65 11.25 -5.99
CA SER A 81 4.25 10.08 -6.67
C SER A 81 3.26 9.36 -7.61
N GLY A 82 2.00 9.28 -7.20
CA GLY A 82 0.92 8.67 -7.95
C GLY A 82 0.58 9.42 -9.23
N ASN A 83 0.52 10.75 -9.18
CA ASN A 83 0.24 11.59 -10.35
C ASN A 83 1.30 11.37 -11.45
N ALA A 84 2.58 11.39 -11.08
CA ALA A 84 3.67 11.14 -12.03
C ALA A 84 3.58 9.74 -12.65
N SER A 85 3.17 8.75 -11.86
CA SER A 85 3.06 7.35 -12.30
C SER A 85 1.87 7.11 -13.23
N VAL A 86 0.74 7.79 -13.04
CA VAL A 86 -0.43 7.72 -13.92
C VAL A 86 -0.08 8.15 -15.33
N ASP A 87 0.61 9.28 -15.47
CA ASP A 87 1.01 9.80 -16.79
C ASP A 87 1.97 8.86 -17.49
N GLN A 88 2.90 8.24 -16.75
CA GLN A 88 3.81 7.24 -17.29
C GLN A 88 3.06 5.99 -17.75
N GLU A 89 2.11 5.51 -16.95
CA GLU A 89 1.36 4.29 -17.27
C GLU A 89 0.42 4.49 -18.45
N ILE A 90 -0.23 5.65 -18.57
CA ILE A 90 -1.05 6.02 -19.73
C ILE A 90 -0.19 6.08 -21.01
N ARG A 91 1.07 6.53 -20.93
CA ARG A 91 1.97 6.49 -22.08
C ARG A 91 2.35 5.06 -22.49
N ARG A 92 2.51 4.15 -21.53
CA ARG A 92 2.81 2.73 -21.79
C ARG A 92 1.61 1.97 -22.35
N HIS A 93 0.41 2.27 -21.84
CA HIS A 93 -0.83 1.60 -22.21
C HIS A 93 -1.94 2.59 -22.59
N PRO A 94 -1.81 3.35 -23.71
CA PRO A 94 -2.78 4.39 -24.08
C PRO A 94 -4.22 3.90 -24.22
N GLN A 95 -4.40 2.65 -24.65
CA GLN A 95 -5.69 1.98 -24.77
C GLN A 95 -6.39 1.74 -23.41
N LEU A 96 -5.64 1.72 -22.31
CA LEU A 96 -6.17 1.51 -20.96
C LEU A 96 -6.39 2.82 -20.19
N ARG A 97 -6.27 3.99 -20.85
CA ARG A 97 -6.36 5.32 -20.20
C ARG A 97 -7.55 5.46 -19.25
N ALA A 98 -8.74 5.03 -19.68
CA ALA A 98 -9.95 5.13 -18.87
C ALA A 98 -9.87 4.25 -17.60
N ALA A 99 -9.39 3.01 -17.74
CA ALA A 99 -9.26 2.07 -16.62
C ALA A 99 -8.17 2.50 -15.63
N ILE A 100 -7.05 3.05 -16.12
CA ILE A 100 -5.99 3.65 -15.30
C ILE A 100 -6.56 4.82 -14.49
N GLY A 101 -7.27 5.74 -15.15
CA GLY A 101 -7.89 6.90 -14.49
C GLY A 101 -8.93 6.52 -13.44
N GLU A 102 -9.79 5.53 -13.74
CA GLU A 102 -10.77 5.00 -12.79
C GLU A 102 -10.08 4.44 -11.55
N THR A 103 -9.10 3.55 -11.74
CA THR A 103 -8.36 2.90 -10.64
C THR A 103 -7.64 3.93 -9.78
N TYR A 104 -6.98 4.91 -10.41
CA TYR A 104 -6.29 5.99 -9.69
C TYR A 104 -7.26 6.87 -8.88
N SER A 105 -8.43 7.19 -9.43
CA SER A 105 -9.46 7.94 -8.70
C SER A 105 -9.98 7.18 -7.47
N LYS A 106 -10.17 5.86 -7.59
CA LYS A 106 -10.54 5.01 -6.45
C LYS A 106 -9.42 4.94 -5.41
N TRP A 107 -8.18 4.88 -5.85
CA TRP A 107 -7.01 4.94 -4.97
C TRP A 107 -6.95 6.25 -4.17
N ILE A 108 -7.13 7.40 -4.82
CA ILE A 108 -7.20 8.70 -4.12
C ILE A 108 -8.33 8.70 -3.08
N THR A 109 -9.50 8.18 -3.45
CA THR A 109 -10.65 8.10 -2.53
C THR A 109 -10.31 7.25 -1.31
N TYR A 110 -9.63 6.13 -1.49
CA TYR A 110 -9.17 5.28 -0.40
C TYR A 110 -8.13 6.00 0.47
N LEU A 111 -7.16 6.71 -0.13
CA LEU A 111 -6.20 7.51 0.62
C LEU A 111 -6.89 8.55 1.51
N PHE A 112 -7.87 9.30 1.01
CA PHE A 112 -8.59 10.26 1.84
C PHE A 112 -9.34 9.60 3.01
N TRP A 113 -9.86 8.39 2.80
CA TRP A 113 -10.48 7.63 3.88
C TRP A 113 -9.48 7.24 5.00
N LEU A 114 -8.18 7.11 4.68
CA LEU A 114 -7.11 6.84 5.65
C LEU A 114 -6.67 8.07 6.47
N VAL A 115 -7.15 9.29 6.16
CA VAL A 115 -6.82 10.49 6.93
C VAL A 115 -7.33 10.42 8.37
N PRO A 116 -8.61 10.14 8.63
CA PRO A 116 -9.00 9.69 9.96
C PRO A 116 -8.33 8.33 10.23
N PRO A 117 -7.74 8.11 11.41
CA PRO A 117 -7.11 6.85 11.73
C PRO A 117 -8.14 5.73 11.80
N HIS A 118 -7.73 4.53 11.41
CA HIS A 118 -8.48 3.31 11.65
C HIS A 118 -7.52 2.23 12.17
N PRO A 119 -8.01 1.23 12.91
CA PRO A 119 -7.24 0.03 13.17
C PRO A 119 -6.75 -0.62 11.86
N LEU A 120 -5.56 -1.21 11.89
CA LEU A 120 -4.99 -1.90 10.73
C LEU A 120 -5.95 -3.01 10.24
N GLY A 121 -6.17 -3.09 8.93
CA GLY A 121 -7.05 -4.10 8.34
C GLY A 121 -8.54 -3.79 8.46
N THR A 122 -8.92 -2.57 8.89
CA THR A 122 -10.32 -2.14 8.87
C THR A 122 -10.86 -2.18 7.45
N VAL A 123 -12.01 -2.83 7.27
CA VAL A 123 -12.69 -2.92 5.97
C VAL A 123 -13.44 -1.63 5.70
N SER A 124 -13.27 -1.08 4.49
CA SER A 124 -14.01 0.08 4.01
C SER A 124 -14.52 -0.14 2.59
N LEU A 125 -15.57 0.60 2.23
CA LEU A 125 -16.11 0.56 0.87
C LEU A 125 -15.11 1.14 -0.12
N GLU A 126 -14.33 2.13 0.32
CA GLU A 126 -13.28 2.79 -0.45
C GLU A 126 -12.11 1.82 -0.75
N LYS A 127 -11.64 1.09 0.27
CA LYS A 127 -10.62 0.04 0.11
C LYS A 127 -11.09 -1.04 -0.86
N THR A 128 -12.30 -1.54 -0.64
CA THR A 128 -12.90 -2.58 -1.48
C THR A 128 -13.05 -2.10 -2.94
N ALA A 129 -13.52 -0.87 -3.15
CA ALA A 129 -13.67 -0.29 -4.48
C ALA A 129 -12.32 -0.13 -5.19
N PHE A 130 -11.29 0.35 -4.47
CA PHE A 130 -9.94 0.44 -4.99
C PHE A 130 -9.38 -0.95 -5.36
N GLU A 131 -9.41 -1.91 -4.45
CA GLU A 131 -8.86 -3.25 -4.67
C GLU A 131 -9.53 -3.96 -5.85
N MET A 132 -10.86 -3.84 -5.98
CA MET A 132 -11.59 -4.40 -7.12
C MET A 132 -11.20 -3.73 -8.45
N SER A 133 -11.06 -2.40 -8.47
CA SER A 133 -10.59 -1.68 -9.67
C SER A 133 -9.15 -2.06 -10.04
N ALA A 134 -8.27 -2.20 -9.04
CA ALA A 134 -6.88 -2.58 -9.21
C ALA A 134 -6.72 -4.00 -9.76
N ILE A 135 -7.51 -4.97 -9.27
CA ILE A 135 -7.54 -6.34 -9.80
C ILE A 135 -7.99 -6.33 -11.27
N ARG A 136 -9.05 -5.57 -11.58
CA ARG A 136 -9.54 -5.46 -12.96
C ARG A 136 -8.51 -4.83 -13.90
N LEU A 137 -7.85 -3.76 -13.47
CA LEU A 137 -6.82 -3.10 -14.26
C LEU A 137 -5.62 -4.02 -14.48
N GLN A 138 -5.16 -4.73 -13.44
CA GLN A 138 -4.06 -5.69 -13.58
C GLN A 138 -4.40 -6.77 -14.61
N ALA A 139 -5.61 -7.34 -14.54
CA ALA A 139 -6.05 -8.32 -15.53
C ALA A 139 -6.10 -7.77 -16.97
N GLN A 140 -6.46 -6.49 -17.15
CA GLN A 140 -6.41 -5.84 -18.46
C GLN A 140 -4.97 -5.66 -18.94
N ILE A 141 -4.04 -5.23 -18.07
CA ILE A 141 -2.61 -5.10 -18.39
C ILE A 141 -2.02 -6.46 -18.77
N ASP A 142 -2.32 -7.52 -18.03
CA ASP A 142 -1.82 -8.88 -18.26
C ASP A 142 -2.36 -9.51 -19.56
N SER A 143 -3.44 -8.94 -20.12
CA SER A 143 -4.07 -9.41 -21.36
C SER A 143 -3.58 -8.71 -22.63
N LEU A 144 -2.71 -7.70 -22.50
CA LEU A 144 -2.10 -6.97 -23.62
C LEU A 144 -0.89 -7.72 -24.18
#